data_AF-A0A8I0TW26-F1
#
_entry.id   AF-A0A8I0TW26-F1
#
_cell.length_a   1.000
_cell.length_b   1.000
_cell.length_c   1.000
_cell.angle_alpha   90.00
_cell.angle_beta   90.00
_cell.angle_gamma   90.00
#
_symmetry.space_group_name_H-M   'P 1'
#
loop_
_entity.id
_entity.type
_entity.pdbx_description
1 polymer ?
#
loop_
_entity_poly.entity_id
_entity_poly.type
_entity_poly.pdbx_seq_one_letter_code
_entity_poly.pdbx_strand_id
1 'polypeptide(L)'
;MSAVPPVVVELSKLWEVAQAESGGRLTLTRVSRESGVPVATLSDWRRGNHVPRDAEELLKVVRLLCGWAKQDPPVERRWRQLMESPAVADAPQVPFASSVVALRDHLRSAFAAPEVWIDAMCLNGQSLAVAMGDPIHAIHAGEVKPERINVRVLLPSRDIDLVFPRAAKPNDDEDGHVHQAWLSERNAHARSMATSLRSLRATHGIDVQVAYRAIPFAPMAKLYLINDSTALFSYYTMVRREIEIDQRIMEVYDAGPMGLVRVSGAGENGPDTDFVEQSVLWFNAMWETISVEMSFT
;
A
#
# COMPACT_ATOMS: atom_id res chain seq x y z
N MET A 1 -2.78 19.49 -12.07
CA MET A 1 -1.48 18.93 -12.44
C MET A 1 -0.40 19.71 -11.71
N SER A 2 0.15 19.20 -10.59
CA SER A 2 1.31 19.85 -9.96
C SER A 2 2.57 19.32 -10.61
N ALA A 3 3.31 20.20 -11.27
CA ALA A 3 4.62 19.85 -11.80
C ALA A 3 5.58 19.51 -10.64
N VAL A 4 6.45 18.52 -10.83
CA VAL A 4 7.43 18.10 -9.81
C VAL A 4 8.68 18.99 -9.94
N PRO A 5 9.15 19.62 -8.85
CA PRO A 5 10.33 20.48 -8.90
C PRO A 5 11.60 19.71 -9.30
N PRO A 6 12.47 20.26 -10.18
CA PRO A 6 13.64 19.54 -10.71
C PRO A 6 14.62 19.06 -9.62
N VAL A 7 14.72 19.81 -8.52
CA VAL A 7 15.54 19.42 -7.35
C VAL A 7 15.10 18.10 -6.74
N VAL A 8 13.79 17.83 -6.68
CA VAL A 8 13.24 16.58 -6.13
C VAL A 8 13.59 15.41 -7.04
N VAL A 9 13.46 15.60 -8.35
CA VAL A 9 13.77 14.58 -9.36
C VAL A 9 15.25 14.19 -9.30
N GLU A 10 16.15 15.18 -9.25
CA GLU A 10 17.59 14.92 -9.22
C GLU A 10 18.02 14.30 -7.89
N LEU A 11 17.40 14.72 -6.77
CA LEU A 11 17.66 14.13 -5.45
C LEU A 11 17.23 12.67 -5.38
N SER A 12 16.07 12.32 -5.95
CA SER A 12 15.58 10.94 -6.01
C SER A 12 16.51 10.03 -6.82
N LYS A 13 16.96 10.47 -8.00
CA LYS A 13 17.95 9.73 -8.81
C LYS A 13 19.24 9.47 -8.04
N LEU A 14 19.76 10.49 -7.37
CA LEU A 14 20.99 10.36 -6.58
C LEU A 14 20.79 9.36 -5.43
N TRP A 15 19.61 9.32 -4.83
CA TRP A 15 19.26 8.35 -3.79
C TRP A 15 19.25 6.91 -4.30
N GLU A 16 18.72 6.67 -5.51
CA GLU A 16 18.70 5.35 -6.14
C GLU A 16 20.11 4.83 -6.41
N VAL A 17 20.98 5.67 -6.99
CA VAL A 17 22.38 5.30 -7.26
C VAL A 17 23.13 5.04 -5.95
N ALA A 18 22.98 5.92 -4.95
CA ALA A 18 23.60 5.74 -3.64
C ALA A 18 23.11 4.45 -2.95
N GLN A 19 21.83 4.10 -3.09
CA GLN A 19 21.26 2.89 -2.53
C GLN A 19 21.84 1.63 -3.19
N ALA A 20 21.93 1.62 -4.53
CA ALA A 20 22.52 0.53 -5.31
C ALA A 20 23.99 0.29 -4.93
N GLU A 21 24.81 1.35 -4.83
CA GLU A 21 26.23 1.26 -4.48
C GLU A 21 26.48 0.91 -3.00
N SER A 22 25.52 1.20 -2.12
CA SER A 22 25.66 0.95 -0.68
C SER A 22 25.48 -0.51 -0.25
N GLY A 23 24.97 -1.38 -1.14
CA GLY A 23 24.64 -2.77 -0.80
C GLY A 23 23.64 -2.90 0.35
N GLY A 24 22.64 -2.00 0.42
CA GLY A 24 21.60 -1.99 1.45
C GLY A 24 21.98 -1.29 2.77
N ARG A 25 23.18 -0.71 2.87
CA ARG A 25 23.66 -0.03 4.10
C ARG A 25 23.19 1.41 4.25
N LEU A 26 22.61 1.99 3.19
CA LEU A 26 22.06 3.33 3.17
C LEU A 26 20.60 3.32 3.66
N THR A 27 20.35 3.88 4.85
CA THR A 27 18.99 4.04 5.42
C THR A 27 18.72 5.50 5.74
N LEU A 28 17.42 5.90 5.78
CA LEU A 28 17.03 7.28 6.13
C LEU A 28 17.51 7.67 7.53
N THR A 29 17.47 6.74 8.50
CA THR A 29 17.99 6.95 9.85
C THR A 29 19.48 7.23 9.86
N ARG A 30 20.23 6.56 8.99
CA ARG A 30 21.68 6.76 8.86
C ARG A 30 22.01 8.10 8.23
N VAL A 31 21.32 8.46 7.14
CA VAL A 31 21.51 9.77 6.51
C VAL A 31 21.11 10.89 7.47
N SER A 32 20.02 10.72 8.23
CA SER A 32 19.59 11.70 9.25
C SER A 32 20.66 11.94 10.31
N ARG A 33 21.26 10.86 10.83
CA ARG A 33 22.35 10.95 11.81
C ARG A 33 23.59 11.65 11.27
N GLU A 34 23.91 11.44 9.99
CA GLU A 34 25.14 11.94 9.36
C GLU A 34 24.98 13.37 8.78
N SER A 35 23.76 13.76 8.35
CA SER A 35 23.48 15.09 7.80
C SER A 35 22.88 16.07 8.82
N GLY A 36 22.33 15.57 9.94
CA GLY A 36 21.58 16.34 10.92
C GLY A 36 20.13 16.66 10.51
N VAL A 37 19.71 16.26 9.31
CA VAL A 37 18.35 16.51 8.80
C VAL A 37 17.37 15.45 9.36
N PRO A 38 16.20 15.83 9.90
CA PRO A 38 15.25 14.86 10.45
C PRO A 38 14.80 13.79 9.44
N VAL A 39 14.57 12.56 9.92
CA VAL A 39 14.11 11.43 9.10
C VAL A 39 12.81 11.75 8.35
N ALA A 40 11.89 12.48 8.99
CA ALA A 40 10.63 12.91 8.36
C ALA A 40 10.89 13.82 7.15
N THR A 41 11.77 14.81 7.31
CA THR A 41 12.18 15.74 6.24
C THR A 41 12.86 15.01 5.09
N LEU A 42 13.77 14.06 5.38
CA LEU A 42 14.43 13.23 4.36
C LEU A 42 13.45 12.33 3.61
N SER A 43 12.49 11.75 4.35
CA SER A 43 11.42 10.95 3.77
C SER A 43 10.54 11.78 2.82
N ASP A 44 10.20 13.01 3.22
CA ASP A 44 9.40 13.92 2.40
C ASP A 44 10.13 14.39 1.15
N TRP A 45 11.43 14.69 1.24
CA TRP A 45 12.24 15.05 0.07
C TRP A 45 12.39 13.89 -0.90
N ARG A 46 12.65 12.67 -0.39
CA ARG A 46 12.77 11.47 -1.22
C ARG A 46 11.46 11.11 -1.93
N ARG A 47 10.31 11.35 -1.28
CA ARG A 47 8.99 11.06 -1.85
C ARG A 47 8.44 12.20 -2.72
N GLY A 48 9.10 13.36 -2.72
CA GLY A 48 8.65 14.54 -3.45
C GLY A 48 7.42 15.23 -2.86
N ASN A 49 7.11 14.97 -1.59
CA ASN A 49 6.00 15.60 -0.87
C ASN A 49 6.30 17.06 -0.53
N HIS A 50 7.58 17.37 -0.27
CA HIS A 50 8.06 18.72 0.03
C HIS A 50 9.35 19.01 -0.70
N VAL A 51 9.48 20.25 -1.17
CA VAL A 51 10.72 20.77 -1.75
C VAL A 51 11.65 21.18 -0.62
N PRO A 52 12.95 20.85 -0.69
CA PRO A 52 13.93 21.44 0.21
C PRO A 52 13.84 22.97 0.15
N ARG A 53 13.74 23.61 1.31
CA ARG A 53 13.73 25.09 1.43
C ARG A 53 15.05 25.65 1.92
N ASP A 54 15.83 24.83 2.62
CA ASP A 54 17.16 25.15 3.10
C ASP A 54 18.21 24.50 2.19
N ALA A 55 18.98 25.35 1.50
CA ALA A 55 20.02 24.90 0.58
C ALA A 55 21.23 24.29 1.30
N GLU A 56 21.52 24.70 2.54
CA GLU A 56 22.63 24.16 3.31
C GLU A 56 22.31 22.75 3.81
N GLU A 57 21.10 22.53 4.32
CA GLU A 57 20.62 21.19 4.68
C GLU A 57 20.57 20.25 3.47
N LEU A 58 20.05 20.73 2.33
CA LEU A 58 20.05 19.97 1.09
C LEU A 58 21.48 19.57 0.67
N LEU A 59 22.42 20.51 0.67
CA LEU A 59 23.80 20.25 0.25
C LEU A 59 24.53 19.28 1.19
N LYS A 60 24.26 19.31 2.50
CA LYS A 60 24.76 18.30 3.46
C LYS A 60 24.32 16.90 3.05
N VAL A 61 23.04 16.74 2.73
CA VAL A 61 22.46 15.47 2.30
C VAL A 61 23.00 15.02 0.94
N VAL A 62 23.02 15.91 -0.05
CA VAL A 62 23.51 15.60 -1.40
C VAL A 62 24.99 15.18 -1.37
N ARG A 63 25.85 15.89 -0.63
CA ARG A 63 27.27 15.52 -0.49
C ARG A 63 27.43 14.12 0.09
N LEU A 64 26.62 13.80 1.11
CA LEU A 64 26.64 12.48 1.72
C LEU A 64 26.28 11.40 0.70
N LEU A 65 25.20 11.60 -0.06
CA LEU A 65 24.77 10.66 -1.08
C LEU A 65 25.76 10.51 -2.23
N CYS A 66 26.41 11.59 -2.69
CA CYS A 66 27.47 11.49 -3.69
C CYS A 66 28.61 10.58 -3.19
N GLY A 67 28.96 10.67 -1.90
CA GLY A 67 29.92 9.77 -1.27
C GLY A 67 29.47 8.30 -1.32
N TRP A 68 28.21 8.03 -1.01
CA TRP A 68 27.63 6.67 -1.11
C TRP A 68 27.52 6.17 -2.55
N ALA A 69 27.19 7.05 -3.49
CA ALA A 69 27.08 6.78 -4.91
C ALA A 69 28.45 6.68 -5.62
N LYS A 70 29.57 6.91 -4.90
CA LYS A 70 30.93 7.00 -5.47
C LYS A 70 31.04 8.00 -6.63
N GLN A 71 30.29 9.09 -6.54
CA GLN A 71 30.31 10.19 -7.49
C GLN A 71 31.14 11.36 -6.96
N ASP A 72 31.59 12.23 -7.87
CA ASP A 72 32.26 13.47 -7.49
C ASP A 72 31.36 14.35 -6.59
N PRO A 73 31.95 15.19 -5.72
CA PRO A 73 31.19 16.10 -4.88
C PRO A 73 30.21 16.95 -5.70
N PRO A 74 29.01 17.25 -5.15
CA PRO A 74 27.99 17.97 -5.88
C PRO A 74 28.46 19.39 -6.20
N VAL A 75 28.22 19.82 -7.44
CA VAL A 75 28.40 21.22 -7.84
C VAL A 75 27.32 22.05 -7.15
N GLU A 76 27.68 22.76 -6.08
CA GLU A 76 26.70 23.46 -5.22
C GLU A 76 25.81 24.44 -5.98
N ARG A 77 26.40 25.19 -6.91
CA ARG A 77 25.68 26.14 -7.77
C ARG A 77 24.56 25.47 -8.56
N ARG A 78 24.78 24.23 -9.02
CA ARG A 78 23.78 23.45 -9.78
C ARG A 78 22.59 23.09 -8.90
N TRP A 79 22.82 22.65 -7.66
CA TRP A 79 21.75 22.27 -6.73
C TRP A 79 20.94 23.46 -6.23
N ARG A 80 21.57 24.62 -6.03
CA ARG A 80 20.85 25.88 -5.73
C ARG A 80 19.96 26.31 -6.90
N GLN A 81 20.48 26.24 -8.13
CA GLN A 81 19.68 26.52 -9.33
C GLN A 81 18.50 25.56 -9.49
N LEU A 82 18.66 24.28 -9.15
CA LEU A 82 17.56 23.31 -9.18
C LEU A 82 16.46 23.61 -8.16
N MET A 83 16.81 24.15 -6.98
CA MET A 83 15.83 24.59 -5.98
C MET A 83 15.02 25.81 -6.45
N GLU A 84 15.66 26.70 -7.20
CA GLU A 84 15.05 27.94 -7.72
C GLU A 84 14.30 27.72 -9.05
N SER A 85 14.53 26.58 -9.71
CA SER A 85 13.94 26.29 -11.02
C SER A 85 12.44 25.97 -10.90
N PRO A 86 11.58 26.58 -11.75
CA PRO A 86 10.16 26.25 -11.76
C PRO A 86 9.97 24.79 -12.15
N ALA A 87 8.94 24.18 -11.56
CA ALA A 87 8.63 22.78 -11.78
C ALA A 87 8.38 22.49 -13.26
N VAL A 88 9.15 21.56 -13.83
CA VAL A 88 9.06 21.16 -15.24
C VAL A 88 8.01 20.06 -15.35
N ALA A 89 7.14 20.17 -16.36
CA ALA A 89 5.98 19.30 -16.53
C ALA A 89 6.31 17.85 -16.96
N ASP A 90 7.58 17.46 -17.00
CA ASP A 90 8.00 16.21 -17.66
C ASP A 90 9.11 15.47 -16.92
N ALA A 91 8.82 15.05 -15.69
CA ALA A 91 9.56 13.97 -15.03
C ALA A 91 8.70 12.71 -15.11
N PRO A 92 9.29 11.51 -15.36
CA PRO A 92 8.54 10.27 -15.31
C PRO A 92 7.86 10.17 -13.93
N GLN A 93 6.54 10.18 -13.95
CA GLN A 93 5.72 10.10 -12.76
C GLN A 93 6.04 8.77 -12.07
N VAL A 94 6.59 8.81 -10.86
CA VAL A 94 6.47 7.69 -9.93
C VAL A 94 5.03 7.77 -9.40
N PRO A 95 4.08 6.95 -9.87
CA PRO A 95 2.68 7.24 -9.61
C PRO A 95 2.31 6.75 -8.22
N PHE A 96 2.08 7.68 -7.30
CA PHE A 96 1.46 7.47 -5.99
C PHE A 96 -0.05 7.10 -6.09
N ALA A 97 -0.43 6.36 -7.14
CA ALA A 97 -1.70 5.67 -7.34
C ALA A 97 -1.53 4.13 -7.30
N SER A 98 -0.35 3.66 -6.85
CA SER A 98 0.20 2.38 -7.28
C SER A 98 -0.43 1.13 -6.67
N SER A 99 -1.13 1.19 -5.53
CA SER A 99 -1.51 -0.06 -4.84
C SER A 99 -2.76 -0.75 -5.37
N VAL A 100 -3.80 -0.03 -5.84
CA VAL A 100 -4.90 -0.68 -6.59
C VAL A 100 -4.38 -1.12 -7.93
N VAL A 101 -3.60 -0.27 -8.61
CA VAL A 101 -3.09 -0.53 -9.96
C VAL A 101 -2.21 -1.77 -9.94
N ALA A 102 -1.21 -1.83 -9.05
CA ALA A 102 -0.37 -3.00 -8.90
C ALA A 102 -1.18 -4.24 -8.51
N LEU A 103 -2.11 -4.13 -7.56
CA LEU A 103 -2.96 -5.27 -7.18
C LEU A 103 -3.80 -5.76 -8.37
N ARG A 104 -4.42 -4.86 -9.12
CA ARG A 104 -5.20 -5.16 -10.32
C ARG A 104 -4.35 -5.88 -11.36
N ASP A 105 -3.16 -5.38 -11.65
CA ASP A 105 -2.28 -5.96 -12.67
C ASP A 105 -1.86 -7.40 -12.29
N HIS A 106 -1.53 -7.63 -11.01
CA HIS A 106 -1.17 -8.97 -10.52
C HIS A 106 -2.37 -9.92 -10.46
N LEU A 107 -3.54 -9.42 -10.04
CA LEU A 107 -4.77 -10.21 -10.09
C LEU A 107 -5.12 -10.59 -11.53
N ARG A 108 -5.05 -9.66 -12.47
CA ARG A 108 -5.31 -9.95 -13.89
C ARG A 108 -4.40 -11.06 -14.42
N SER A 109 -3.11 -10.99 -14.10
CA SER A 109 -2.16 -12.06 -14.48
C SER A 109 -2.48 -13.40 -13.82
N ALA A 110 -2.87 -13.39 -12.54
CA ALA A 110 -3.14 -14.62 -11.80
C ALA A 110 -4.37 -15.36 -12.33
N PHE A 111 -5.40 -14.63 -12.77
CA PHE A 111 -6.62 -15.20 -13.32
C PHE A 111 -6.46 -15.86 -14.70
N ALA A 112 -5.31 -15.71 -15.34
CA ALA A 112 -4.95 -16.49 -16.53
C ALA A 112 -4.55 -17.94 -16.20
N ALA A 113 -4.27 -18.26 -14.93
CA ALA A 113 -3.95 -19.63 -14.49
C ALA A 113 -5.24 -20.48 -14.29
N PRO A 114 -5.16 -21.82 -14.41
CA PRO A 114 -6.29 -22.70 -14.13
C PRO A 114 -6.77 -22.63 -12.68
N GLU A 115 -5.84 -22.46 -11.73
CA GLU A 115 -6.14 -22.32 -10.31
C GLU A 115 -5.64 -20.99 -9.78
N VAL A 116 -6.53 -20.27 -9.11
CA VAL A 116 -6.28 -18.96 -8.52
C VAL A 116 -6.44 -19.04 -7.01
N TRP A 117 -5.42 -18.62 -6.28
CA TRP A 117 -5.40 -18.53 -4.82
C TRP A 117 -5.08 -17.12 -4.39
N ILE A 118 -5.94 -16.54 -3.57
CA ILE A 118 -5.79 -15.17 -3.07
C ILE A 118 -6.03 -15.15 -1.58
N ASP A 119 -4.99 -14.78 -0.83
CA ASP A 119 -5.09 -14.54 0.59
C ASP A 119 -4.88 -13.06 0.88
N ALA A 120 -5.75 -12.47 1.69
CA ALA A 120 -5.72 -11.04 1.94
C ALA A 120 -5.91 -10.71 3.42
N MET A 121 -5.06 -9.85 3.96
CA MET A 121 -5.31 -9.15 5.22
C MET A 121 -5.39 -7.65 4.97
N CYS A 122 -6.49 -7.02 5.37
CA CYS A 122 -6.66 -5.58 5.25
C CYS A 122 -7.73 -5.03 6.20
N LEU A 123 -7.77 -3.71 6.37
CA LEU A 123 -8.67 -3.00 7.26
C LEU A 123 -10.15 -3.09 6.83
N ASN A 124 -10.46 -2.88 5.55
CA ASN A 124 -11.85 -2.77 5.07
C ASN A 124 -12.15 -3.50 3.75
N GLY A 125 -11.17 -4.15 3.10
CA GLY A 125 -11.38 -4.88 1.85
C GLY A 125 -11.58 -4.01 0.59
N GLN A 126 -11.65 -2.68 0.69
CA GLN A 126 -11.98 -1.79 -0.43
C GLN A 126 -11.06 -2.00 -1.65
N SER A 127 -9.75 -1.95 -1.44
CA SER A 127 -8.76 -2.07 -2.51
C SER A 127 -8.86 -3.40 -3.25
N LEU A 128 -9.11 -4.49 -2.51
CA LEU A 128 -9.27 -5.81 -3.09
C LEU A 128 -10.57 -5.90 -3.89
N ALA A 129 -11.68 -5.42 -3.34
CA ALA A 129 -12.97 -5.41 -4.02
C ALA A 129 -12.93 -4.62 -5.34
N VAL A 130 -12.26 -3.46 -5.35
CA VAL A 130 -12.07 -2.64 -6.57
C VAL A 130 -11.18 -3.37 -7.58
N ALA A 131 -10.02 -3.88 -7.15
CA ALA A 131 -9.08 -4.54 -8.05
C ALA A 131 -9.64 -5.84 -8.66
N MET A 132 -10.49 -6.56 -7.91
CA MET A 132 -11.16 -7.78 -8.37
C MET A 132 -12.14 -7.56 -9.53
N GLY A 133 -12.62 -6.33 -9.74
CA GLY A 133 -13.52 -6.02 -10.84
C GLY A 133 -12.93 -6.33 -12.23
N ASP A 134 -11.62 -6.12 -12.39
CA ASP A 134 -10.92 -6.34 -13.65
C ASP A 134 -10.84 -7.81 -14.09
N PRO A 135 -10.35 -8.76 -13.26
CA PRO A 135 -10.37 -10.18 -13.63
C PRO A 135 -11.79 -10.73 -13.79
N ILE A 136 -12.77 -10.26 -13.00
CA ILE A 136 -14.18 -10.65 -13.18
C ILE A 136 -14.70 -10.20 -14.54
N HIS A 137 -14.41 -8.96 -14.95
CA HIS A 137 -14.77 -8.46 -16.27
C HIS A 137 -14.10 -9.27 -17.39
N ALA A 138 -12.81 -9.61 -17.25
CA ALA A 138 -12.08 -10.43 -18.21
C ALA A 138 -12.70 -11.83 -18.38
N ILE A 139 -13.21 -12.45 -17.30
CA ILE A 139 -13.97 -13.71 -17.37
C ILE A 139 -15.26 -13.52 -18.16
N HIS A 140 -16.03 -12.46 -17.88
CA HIS A 140 -17.27 -12.18 -18.63
C HIS A 140 -17.02 -11.91 -20.11
N ALA A 141 -15.88 -11.30 -20.45
CA ALA A 141 -15.45 -11.07 -21.83
C ALA A 141 -14.91 -12.34 -22.51
N GLY A 142 -14.70 -13.44 -21.77
CA GLY A 142 -14.11 -14.68 -22.28
C GLY A 142 -12.60 -14.58 -22.54
N GLU A 143 -11.92 -13.57 -22.00
CA GLU A 143 -10.47 -13.37 -22.15
C GLU A 143 -9.68 -14.37 -21.30
N VAL A 144 -10.21 -14.72 -20.12
CA VAL A 144 -9.62 -15.70 -19.20
C VAL A 144 -10.71 -16.63 -18.67
N LYS A 145 -10.32 -17.86 -18.29
CA LYS A 145 -11.25 -18.86 -17.76
C LYS A 145 -10.54 -19.78 -16.76
N PRO A 146 -10.35 -19.35 -15.50
CA PRO A 146 -9.84 -20.24 -14.46
C PRO A 146 -10.85 -21.36 -14.19
N GLU A 147 -10.36 -22.51 -13.77
CA GLU A 147 -11.17 -23.66 -13.34
C GLU A 147 -11.58 -23.50 -11.87
N ARG A 148 -10.69 -22.94 -11.05
CA ARG A 148 -10.87 -22.78 -9.61
C ARG A 148 -10.40 -21.41 -9.13
N ILE A 149 -11.19 -20.76 -8.26
CA ILE A 149 -10.85 -19.52 -7.57
C ILE A 149 -11.08 -19.70 -6.07
N ASN A 150 -10.03 -19.55 -5.27
CA ASN A 150 -10.08 -19.55 -3.82
C ASN A 150 -9.65 -18.21 -3.27
N VAL A 151 -10.49 -17.60 -2.43
CA VAL A 151 -10.22 -16.31 -1.79
C VAL A 151 -10.44 -16.43 -0.29
N ARG A 152 -9.39 -16.16 0.49
CA ARG A 152 -9.48 -16.05 1.96
C ARG A 152 -9.14 -14.63 2.39
N VAL A 153 -9.98 -14.04 3.23
CA VAL A 153 -9.79 -12.66 3.67
C VAL A 153 -9.86 -12.57 5.20
N LEU A 154 -8.79 -12.06 5.80
CA LEU A 154 -8.71 -11.62 7.18
C LEU A 154 -9.06 -10.13 7.27
N LEU A 155 -10.12 -9.82 8.01
CA LEU A 155 -10.54 -8.45 8.30
C LEU A 155 -10.64 -8.26 9.82
N PRO A 156 -10.47 -7.04 10.35
CA PRO A 156 -10.70 -6.75 11.75
C PRO A 156 -12.06 -7.24 12.23
N SER A 157 -12.13 -7.80 13.44
CA SER A 157 -13.39 -8.11 14.10
C SER A 157 -14.22 -6.84 14.30
N ARG A 158 -15.54 -7.00 14.39
CA ARG A 158 -16.45 -5.88 14.65
C ARG A 158 -16.36 -5.35 16.08
N ASP A 159 -15.84 -6.17 17.00
CA ASP A 159 -15.86 -5.90 18.45
C ASP A 159 -14.53 -5.32 18.95
N ILE A 160 -13.62 -4.93 18.05
CA ILE A 160 -12.34 -4.34 18.46
C ILE A 160 -12.44 -2.83 18.59
N ASP A 161 -11.64 -2.27 19.51
CA ASP A 161 -11.36 -0.85 19.54
C ASP A 161 -10.36 -0.50 18.43
N LEU A 162 -10.82 0.28 17.45
CA LEU A 162 -10.00 0.65 16.29
C LEU A 162 -9.00 1.74 16.65
N VAL A 163 -7.72 1.48 16.37
CA VAL A 163 -6.70 2.54 16.35
C VAL A 163 -6.96 3.55 15.22
N PHE A 164 -7.59 3.09 14.12
CA PHE A 164 -8.16 3.90 13.02
C PHE A 164 -9.14 3.03 12.19
N PRO A 165 -10.15 3.63 11.53
CA PRO A 165 -10.60 5.00 11.70
C PRO A 165 -11.15 5.27 13.11
N ARG A 166 -10.92 6.48 13.62
CA ARG A 166 -11.49 6.97 14.89
C ARG A 166 -11.63 8.48 14.86
N ALA A 167 -12.53 9.03 15.68
CA ALA A 167 -12.64 10.47 15.83
C ALA A 167 -11.31 11.09 16.31
N ALA A 168 -11.00 12.28 15.78
CA ALA A 168 -9.79 13.02 16.12
C ALA A 168 -9.84 13.57 17.55
N LYS A 169 -11.05 13.86 18.06
CA LYS A 169 -11.30 14.22 19.46
C LYS A 169 -12.12 13.12 20.15
N PRO A 170 -11.76 12.70 21.38
CA PRO A 170 -12.43 11.60 22.07
C PRO A 170 -13.94 11.75 22.24
N ASN A 171 -14.44 12.98 22.43
CA ASN A 171 -15.85 13.23 22.71
C ASN A 171 -16.69 13.52 21.45
N ASP A 172 -16.07 13.53 20.26
CA ASP A 172 -16.79 13.83 19.01
C ASP A 172 -17.56 12.60 18.49
N ASP A 173 -17.34 11.41 19.06
CA ASP A 173 -17.93 10.13 18.62
C ASP A 173 -18.33 9.21 19.78
N GLU A 174 -18.98 9.76 20.81
CA GLU A 174 -19.46 8.99 21.98
C GLU A 174 -20.43 7.86 21.58
N ASP A 175 -21.20 8.07 20.51
CA ASP A 175 -22.16 7.09 19.96
C ASP A 175 -21.53 6.09 18.97
N GLY A 176 -20.23 6.21 18.68
CA GLY A 176 -19.48 5.27 17.82
C GLY A 176 -19.87 5.29 16.34
N HIS A 177 -20.35 6.41 15.82
CA HIS A 177 -20.70 6.61 14.40
C HIS A 177 -19.53 6.32 13.46
N VAL A 178 -18.29 6.67 13.82
CA VAL A 178 -17.11 6.39 12.97
C VAL A 178 -16.90 4.88 12.83
N HIS A 179 -17.02 4.15 13.94
CA HIS A 179 -16.91 2.69 13.94
C HIS A 179 -18.04 2.04 13.15
N GLN A 180 -19.28 2.52 13.30
CA GLN A 180 -20.44 2.01 12.55
C GLN A 180 -20.31 2.29 11.04
N ALA A 181 -19.85 3.48 10.65
CA ALA A 181 -19.60 3.82 9.25
C ALA A 181 -18.54 2.90 8.65
N TRP A 182 -17.42 2.69 9.35
CA TRP A 182 -16.38 1.75 8.93
C TRP A 182 -16.90 0.30 8.83
N LEU A 183 -17.71 -0.16 9.79
CA LEU A 183 -18.32 -1.49 9.75
C LEU A 183 -19.22 -1.65 8.52
N SER A 184 -20.01 -0.63 8.21
CA SER A 184 -20.88 -0.60 7.05
C SER A 184 -20.07 -0.74 5.75
N GLU A 185 -19.02 0.06 5.59
CA GLU A 185 -18.13 0.00 4.41
C GLU A 185 -17.43 -1.35 4.28
N ARG A 186 -16.79 -1.83 5.37
CA ARG A 186 -16.12 -3.13 5.42
C ARG A 186 -17.05 -4.25 4.98
N ASN A 187 -18.27 -4.26 5.52
CA ASN A 187 -19.27 -5.29 5.23
C ASN A 187 -19.78 -5.18 3.78
N ALA A 188 -20.00 -3.96 3.27
CA ALA A 188 -20.42 -3.73 1.90
C ALA A 188 -19.38 -4.24 0.89
N HIS A 189 -18.11 -3.91 1.08
CA HIS A 189 -17.03 -4.38 0.20
C HIS A 189 -16.90 -5.91 0.20
N ALA A 190 -16.92 -6.53 1.38
CA ALA A 190 -16.85 -7.98 1.51
C ALA A 190 -18.04 -8.68 0.82
N ARG A 191 -19.28 -8.24 1.11
CA ARG A 191 -20.49 -8.83 0.52
C ARG A 191 -20.55 -8.66 -0.99
N SER A 192 -20.21 -7.47 -1.49
CA SER A 192 -20.20 -7.18 -2.92
C SER A 192 -19.22 -8.08 -3.67
N MET A 193 -17.97 -8.14 -3.21
CA MET A 193 -16.94 -8.98 -3.84
C MET A 193 -17.31 -10.48 -3.81
N ALA A 194 -17.77 -10.97 -2.66
CA ALA A 194 -18.16 -12.37 -2.52
C ALA A 194 -19.33 -12.74 -3.43
N THR A 195 -20.31 -11.85 -3.58
CA THR A 195 -21.45 -12.05 -4.47
C THR A 195 -20.99 -12.12 -5.93
N SER A 196 -20.17 -11.17 -6.37
CA SER A 196 -19.64 -11.12 -7.74
C SER A 196 -18.84 -12.38 -8.08
N LEU A 197 -17.92 -12.80 -7.20
CA LEU A 197 -17.13 -14.02 -7.41
C LEU A 197 -18.01 -15.27 -7.45
N ARG A 198 -18.92 -15.46 -6.48
CA ARG A 198 -19.78 -16.66 -6.43
C ARG A 198 -20.73 -16.75 -7.63
N SER A 199 -21.10 -15.63 -8.23
CA SER A 199 -21.92 -15.60 -9.44
C SER A 199 -21.25 -16.31 -10.65
N LEU A 200 -19.91 -16.36 -10.67
CA LEU A 200 -19.14 -17.03 -11.72
C LEU A 200 -19.35 -18.54 -11.74
N ARG A 201 -19.72 -19.16 -10.60
CA ARG A 201 -20.05 -20.59 -10.56
C ARG A 201 -21.26 -20.92 -11.42
N ALA A 202 -22.32 -20.11 -11.31
CA ALA A 202 -23.55 -20.32 -12.06
C ALA A 202 -23.43 -19.88 -13.54
N THR A 203 -22.67 -18.82 -13.81
CA THR A 203 -22.59 -18.21 -15.14
C THR A 203 -21.49 -18.80 -16.03
N HIS A 204 -20.39 -19.28 -15.45
CA HIS A 204 -19.20 -19.75 -16.18
C HIS A 204 -18.73 -21.15 -15.78
N GLY A 205 -19.36 -21.78 -14.78
CA GLY A 205 -19.00 -23.13 -14.32
C GLY A 205 -17.69 -23.20 -13.54
N ILE A 206 -17.22 -22.06 -13.00
CA ILE A 206 -15.96 -21.95 -12.25
C ILE A 206 -16.18 -22.40 -10.80
N ASP A 207 -15.28 -23.21 -10.23
CA ASP A 207 -15.36 -23.55 -8.80
C ASP A 207 -14.83 -22.38 -7.94
N VAL A 208 -15.75 -21.69 -7.25
CA VAL A 208 -15.44 -20.51 -6.46
C VAL A 208 -15.64 -20.72 -4.96
N GLN A 209 -14.59 -20.53 -4.17
CA GLN A 209 -14.64 -20.51 -2.71
C GLN A 209 -14.20 -19.14 -2.20
N VAL A 210 -15.03 -18.52 -1.35
CA VAL A 210 -14.72 -17.23 -0.73
C VAL A 210 -15.05 -17.32 0.75
N ALA A 211 -14.04 -17.12 1.59
CA ALA A 211 -14.13 -17.18 3.04
C ALA A 211 -13.60 -15.90 3.69
N TYR A 212 -14.29 -15.42 4.72
CA TYR A 212 -13.88 -14.28 5.53
C TYR A 212 -13.72 -14.74 6.98
N ARG A 213 -12.62 -14.33 7.62
CA ARG A 213 -12.42 -14.53 9.06
C ARG A 213 -12.04 -13.20 9.73
N ALA A 214 -12.45 -13.07 10.98
CA ALA A 214 -12.24 -11.89 11.80
C ALA A 214 -10.96 -12.05 12.64
N ILE A 215 -10.10 -11.02 12.63
CA ILE A 215 -8.89 -10.95 13.49
C ILE A 215 -9.10 -10.00 14.67
N PRO A 216 -8.49 -10.26 15.84
CA PRO A 216 -8.70 -9.48 17.06
C PRO A 216 -7.89 -8.18 17.13
N PHE A 217 -7.46 -7.63 15.98
CA PHE A 217 -6.67 -6.40 15.91
C PHE A 217 -6.92 -5.67 14.58
N ALA A 218 -6.63 -4.36 14.58
CA ALA A 218 -6.59 -3.57 13.36
C ALA A 218 -5.23 -3.76 12.68
N PRO A 219 -5.17 -4.23 11.42
CA PRO A 219 -3.91 -4.46 10.74
C PRO A 219 -3.24 -3.13 10.39
N MET A 220 -1.95 -3.02 10.71
CA MET A 220 -1.13 -1.83 10.43
C MET A 220 -0.62 -1.78 8.97
N ALA A 221 -0.89 -2.84 8.21
CA ALA A 221 -0.56 -2.96 6.80
C ALA A 221 -1.60 -3.79 6.04
N LYS A 222 -1.65 -3.58 4.72
CA LYS A 222 -2.29 -4.48 3.76
C LYS A 222 -1.29 -5.55 3.35
N LEU A 223 -1.74 -6.79 3.31
CA LEU A 223 -1.01 -7.92 2.73
C LEU A 223 -1.95 -8.63 1.75
N TYR A 224 -1.51 -8.80 0.51
CA TYR A 224 -2.17 -9.64 -0.49
C TYR A 224 -1.18 -10.68 -0.99
N LEU A 225 -1.53 -11.95 -0.87
CA LEU A 225 -0.79 -13.07 -1.42
C LEU A 225 -1.56 -13.61 -2.61
N ILE A 226 -0.86 -13.84 -3.72
CA ILE A 226 -1.45 -14.29 -4.98
C ILE A 226 -0.67 -15.52 -5.44
N ASN A 227 -1.39 -16.63 -5.59
CA ASN A 227 -0.88 -17.94 -6.02
C ASN A 227 0.39 -18.37 -5.26
N ASP A 228 0.48 -18.05 -3.96
CA ASP A 228 1.63 -18.30 -3.06
C ASP A 228 3.01 -17.87 -3.59
N SER A 229 3.03 -17.11 -4.68
CA SER A 229 4.24 -16.75 -5.42
C SER A 229 4.44 -15.24 -5.46
N THR A 230 3.41 -14.45 -5.12
CA THR A 230 3.51 -13.00 -5.10
C THR A 230 2.91 -12.45 -3.83
N ALA A 231 3.64 -11.55 -3.16
CA ALA A 231 3.17 -10.79 -2.02
C ALA A 231 3.16 -9.29 -2.33
N LEU A 232 2.02 -8.63 -2.13
CA LEU A 232 1.86 -7.19 -2.20
C LEU A 232 1.63 -6.67 -0.78
N PHE A 233 2.53 -5.81 -0.32
CA PHE A 233 2.53 -5.30 1.05
C PHE A 233 2.55 -3.77 1.09
N SER A 234 1.72 -3.16 1.94
CA SER A 234 1.71 -1.70 2.11
C SER A 234 1.27 -1.28 3.51
N TYR A 235 2.03 -0.38 4.13
CA TYR A 235 1.63 0.20 5.42
C TYR A 235 0.46 1.16 5.27
N TYR A 236 -0.43 1.17 6.26
CA TYR A 236 -1.38 2.27 6.41
C TYR A 236 -0.65 3.53 6.87
N THR A 237 -0.80 4.61 6.12
CA THR A 237 -0.34 5.94 6.54
C THR A 237 -1.53 6.66 7.17
N MET A 238 -1.47 6.95 8.46
CA MET A 238 -2.56 7.67 9.13
C MET A 238 -2.56 9.14 8.71
N VAL A 239 -3.74 9.66 8.42
CA VAL A 239 -3.98 11.07 8.11
C VAL A 239 -5.15 11.58 8.92
N ARG A 240 -5.18 12.89 9.14
CA ARG A 240 -6.34 13.58 9.69
C ARG A 240 -7.18 14.07 8.51
N ARG A 241 -8.47 13.73 8.47
CA ARG A 241 -9.39 14.16 7.41
C ARG A 241 -10.79 14.44 7.95
N GLU A 242 -11.50 15.32 7.26
CA GLU A 242 -12.93 15.51 7.47
C GLU A 242 -13.70 14.50 6.61
N ILE A 243 -14.65 13.81 7.22
CA ILE A 243 -15.58 12.91 6.54
C ILE A 243 -17.01 13.27 6.93
N GLU A 244 -17.94 13.04 6.02
CA GLU A 244 -19.37 13.16 6.30
C GLU A 244 -19.92 11.80 6.74
N ILE A 245 -20.40 11.71 7.98
CA ILE A 245 -21.11 10.55 8.52
C ILE A 245 -22.46 11.03 9.01
N ASP A 246 -23.55 10.39 8.59
CA ASP A 246 -24.92 10.72 9.01
C ASP A 246 -25.25 12.23 8.89
N GLN A 247 -24.83 12.87 7.79
CA GLN A 247 -24.99 14.31 7.52
C GLN A 247 -24.25 15.24 8.50
N ARG A 248 -23.32 14.70 9.29
CA ARG A 248 -22.38 15.45 10.12
C ARG A 248 -20.98 15.37 9.53
N ILE A 249 -20.33 16.53 9.45
CA ILE A 249 -18.90 16.61 9.17
C ILE A 249 -18.16 16.29 10.47
N MET A 250 -17.37 15.23 10.43
CA MET A 250 -16.55 14.76 11.54
C MET A 250 -15.09 14.73 11.14
N GLU A 251 -14.23 15.13 12.07
CA GLU A 251 -12.79 15.05 11.87
C GLU A 251 -12.27 13.73 12.44
N VAL A 252 -11.61 12.93 11.60
CA VAL A 252 -11.15 11.58 11.94
C VAL A 252 -9.67 11.40 11.67
N TYR A 253 -9.05 10.52 12.47
CA TYR A 253 -7.80 9.87 12.10
C TYR A 253 -8.13 8.60 11.34
N ASP A 254 -7.66 8.51 10.10
CA ASP A 254 -7.98 7.40 9.20
C ASP A 254 -6.77 7.00 8.35
N ALA A 255 -6.86 5.83 7.71
CA ALA A 255 -6.00 5.42 6.63
C ALA A 255 -6.06 6.46 5.48
N GLY A 256 -4.93 7.09 5.23
CA GLY A 256 -4.72 7.98 4.11
C GLY A 256 -4.84 7.28 2.76
N PRO A 257 -4.73 8.06 1.67
CA PRO A 257 -4.83 7.52 0.33
C PRO A 257 -3.85 6.38 0.10
N MET A 258 -4.25 5.50 -0.78
CA MET A 258 -3.62 4.22 -1.07
C MET A 258 -2.11 4.35 -1.28
N GLY A 259 -1.34 3.91 -0.27
CA GLY A 259 0.11 4.06 -0.21
C GLY A 259 0.87 3.16 -1.19
N LEU A 260 2.20 3.35 -1.21
CA LEU A 260 3.12 2.53 -2.01
C LEU A 260 2.99 1.06 -1.63
N VAL A 261 2.85 0.19 -2.63
CA VAL A 261 2.93 -1.26 -2.46
C VAL A 261 4.33 -1.74 -2.80
N ARG A 262 4.92 -2.51 -1.89
CA ARG A 262 6.04 -3.40 -2.20
C ARG A 262 5.46 -4.65 -2.84
N VAL A 263 5.91 -4.96 -4.04
CA VAL A 263 5.66 -6.24 -4.71
C VAL A 263 6.90 -7.11 -4.51
N SER A 264 6.71 -8.33 -4.05
CA SER A 264 7.77 -9.34 -3.94
C SER A 264 7.28 -10.61 -4.64
N GLY A 265 8.10 -11.15 -5.53
CA GLY A 265 7.83 -12.40 -6.24
C GLY A 265 8.77 -13.52 -5.80
N ALA A 266 8.27 -14.76 -5.78
CA ALA A 266 9.07 -15.96 -5.60
C ALA A 266 9.88 -16.24 -6.87
N GLY A 267 11.18 -16.53 -6.72
CA GLY A 267 12.11 -16.77 -7.81
C GLY A 267 13.27 -17.67 -7.34
N GLU A 268 14.41 -17.63 -8.05
CA GLU A 268 15.62 -18.33 -7.57
C GLU A 268 16.13 -17.63 -6.30
N ASN A 269 16.09 -18.35 -5.17
CA ASN A 269 16.60 -18.01 -3.83
C ASN A 269 17.02 -16.54 -3.62
N GLY A 270 16.20 -15.76 -2.90
CA GLY A 270 16.54 -14.39 -2.55
C GLY A 270 15.55 -13.72 -1.58
N PRO A 271 15.85 -12.50 -1.10
CA PRO A 271 15.08 -11.83 -0.04
C PRO A 271 13.59 -11.60 -0.34
N ASP A 272 13.20 -11.54 -1.61
CA ASP A 272 11.79 -11.43 -2.00
C ASP A 272 11.07 -12.80 -1.92
N THR A 273 11.77 -13.90 -2.17
CA THR A 273 11.23 -15.26 -1.98
C THR A 273 11.02 -15.53 -0.50
N ASP A 274 12.02 -15.22 0.35
CA ASP A 274 11.90 -15.33 1.81
C ASP A 274 10.71 -14.50 2.33
N PHE A 275 10.50 -13.30 1.81
CA PHE A 275 9.38 -12.46 2.22
C PHE A 275 8.01 -13.06 1.85
N VAL A 276 7.87 -13.63 0.66
CA VAL A 276 6.64 -14.30 0.22
C VAL A 276 6.36 -15.50 1.12
N GLU A 277 7.34 -16.39 1.31
CA GLU A 277 7.20 -17.60 2.12
C GLU A 277 6.84 -17.27 3.58
N GLN A 278 7.55 -16.33 4.20
CA GLN A 278 7.25 -15.91 5.56
C GLN A 278 5.87 -15.27 5.67
N SER A 279 5.42 -14.53 4.64
CA SER A 279 4.09 -13.93 4.63
C SER A 279 2.98 -14.99 4.50
N VAL A 280 3.19 -16.04 3.69
CA VAL A 280 2.27 -17.19 3.58
C VAL A 280 2.19 -17.94 4.90
N LEU A 281 3.33 -18.25 5.54
CA LEU A 281 3.37 -18.90 6.85
C LEU A 281 2.66 -18.07 7.91
N TRP A 282 2.93 -16.76 7.93
CA TRP A 282 2.29 -15.84 8.84
C TRP A 282 0.78 -15.77 8.62
N PHE A 283 0.31 -15.61 7.37
CA PHE A 283 -1.12 -15.57 7.07
C PHE A 283 -1.83 -16.85 7.52
N ASN A 284 -1.26 -18.02 7.23
CA ASN A 284 -1.81 -19.31 7.62
C ASN A 284 -1.85 -19.48 9.15
N ALA A 285 -0.81 -19.05 9.87
CA ALA A 285 -0.82 -19.08 11.32
C ALA A 285 -1.99 -18.25 11.88
N MET A 286 -2.23 -17.05 11.36
CA MET A 286 -3.35 -16.19 11.78
C MET A 286 -4.70 -16.79 11.43
N TRP A 287 -4.82 -17.33 10.21
CA TRP A 287 -6.03 -17.99 9.71
C TRP A 287 -6.41 -19.17 10.60
N GLU A 288 -5.47 -20.06 10.92
CA GLU A 288 -5.77 -21.31 11.64
C GLU A 288 -5.88 -21.15 13.17
N THR A 289 -5.32 -20.10 13.75
CA THR A 289 -5.24 -19.98 15.23
C THR A 289 -6.18 -18.93 15.81
N ILE A 290 -5.88 -17.64 15.60
CA ILE A 290 -6.53 -16.56 16.35
C ILE A 290 -7.72 -15.93 15.61
N SER A 291 -7.90 -16.24 14.32
CA SER A 291 -9.04 -15.72 13.57
C SER A 291 -10.30 -16.56 13.81
N VAL A 292 -11.46 -15.91 13.81
CA VAL A 292 -12.77 -16.55 13.99
C VAL A 292 -13.65 -16.36 12.76
N GLU A 293 -14.75 -17.10 12.64
CA GLU A 293 -15.70 -16.90 11.54
C GLU A 293 -16.23 -15.45 11.54
N MET A 294 -16.32 -14.85 10.34
CA MET A 294 -16.73 -13.45 10.22
C MET A 294 -18.24 -13.28 10.48
N SER A 295 -18.59 -12.44 11.45
CA SER A 295 -19.96 -11.94 11.64
C SER A 295 -20.16 -10.61 10.91
N PHE A 296 -21.13 -10.59 9.98
CA PHE A 296 -21.54 -9.39 9.25
C PHE A 296 -22.81 -8.72 9.82
N THR A 297 -23.39 -9.26 10.89
CA THR A 297 -24.65 -8.79 11.52
C THR A 297 -24.40 -8.19 12.87
#